data_AF-A0A315T3J8-F1
#
_entry.id   AF-A0A315T3J8-F1
#
_cell.length_a   1.000
_cell.length_b   1.000
_cell.length_c   1.000
_cell.angle_alpha   90.00
_cell.angle_beta   90.00
_cell.angle_gamma   90.00
#
_symmetry.space_group_name_H-M   'P 1'
#
loop_
_entity.id
_entity.type
_entity.pdbx_description
1 polymer ?
#
loop_
_entity_poly.entity_id
_entity_poly.type
_entity_poly.pdbx_seq_one_letter_code
_entity_poly.pdbx_strand_id
1 'polypeptide(L)'
;MAHESLQLLIELTDRAREAAANALAQSRRAEQQMREQLRLLDQYQREYRQNLQRELIGDGMTPSTLANYRGFLKSLEGAIERAEAGLAKHRVQLQQHQDNWRQQWRKVNALETLLARRVEEQRLLAGRAEQRRTDELAGRARSSIDIGF
;
A
#
# COMPACT_ATOMS: atom_id res chain seq x y z
N MET A 1 -4.19 31.31 -10.42
CA MET A 1 -4.38 30.30 -11.48
C MET A 1 -3.35 29.16 -11.44
N ALA A 2 -2.05 29.36 -11.76
CA ALA A 2 -1.09 28.25 -11.82
C ALA A 2 -0.80 27.57 -10.45
N HIS A 3 -0.76 28.34 -9.36
CA HIS A 3 -0.51 27.82 -8.00
C HIS A 3 -1.68 26.93 -7.50
N GLU A 4 -2.91 27.37 -7.75
CA GLU A 4 -4.15 26.71 -7.36
C GLU A 4 -4.36 25.39 -8.11
N SER A 5 -4.03 25.36 -9.40
CA SER A 5 -4.06 24.13 -10.21
C SER A 5 -3.05 23.06 -9.73
N LEU A 6 -1.94 23.49 -9.13
CA LEU A 6 -0.90 22.59 -8.64
C LEU A 6 -1.23 22.05 -7.24
N GLN A 7 -1.84 22.86 -6.37
CA GLN A 7 -2.37 22.42 -5.08
C GLN A 7 -3.46 21.35 -5.27
N LEU A 8 -4.40 21.56 -6.20
CA LEU A 8 -5.41 20.57 -6.55
C LEU A 8 -4.79 19.26 -7.05
N LEU A 9 -3.73 19.34 -7.86
CA LEU A 9 -3.02 18.16 -8.35
C LEU A 9 -2.40 17.36 -7.20
N ILE A 10 -1.83 18.04 -6.20
CA ILE A 10 -1.25 17.40 -5.02
C ILE A 10 -2.33 16.67 -4.22
N GLU A 11 -3.44 17.35 -3.90
CA GLU A 11 -4.54 16.72 -3.17
C GLU A 11 -5.07 15.47 -3.88
N LEU A 12 -5.21 15.52 -5.21
CA LEU A 12 -5.64 14.37 -6.00
C LEU A 12 -4.62 13.22 -5.93
N THR A 13 -3.32 13.55 -5.95
CA THR A 13 -2.27 12.53 -5.89
C THR A 13 -2.06 11.96 -4.47
N ASP A 14 -2.29 12.76 -3.43
CA ASP A 14 -2.28 12.29 -2.03
C ASP A 14 -3.44 11.34 -1.76
N ARG A 15 -4.65 11.69 -2.22
CA ARG A 15 -5.81 10.78 -2.15
C ARG A 15 -5.54 9.48 -2.90
N ALA A 16 -4.91 9.54 -4.07
CA ALA A 16 -4.54 8.34 -4.83
C ALA A 16 -3.50 7.47 -4.09
N ARG A 17 -2.51 8.10 -3.42
CA ARG A 17 -1.51 7.40 -2.58
C ARG A 17 -2.17 6.72 -1.40
N GLU A 18 -3.06 7.42 -0.70
CA GLU A 18 -3.78 6.89 0.45
C GLU A 18 -4.72 5.73 0.06
N ALA A 19 -5.45 5.87 -1.04
CA ALA A 19 -6.28 4.80 -1.59
C ALA A 19 -5.44 3.56 -1.93
N ALA A 20 -4.28 3.73 -2.58
CA ALA A 20 -3.37 2.63 -2.90
C ALA A 20 -2.78 1.98 -1.63
N ALA A 21 -2.44 2.76 -0.61
CA ALA A 21 -1.94 2.26 0.67
C ALA A 21 -3.02 1.44 1.41
N ASN A 22 -4.25 1.92 1.44
CA ASN A 22 -5.39 1.23 2.03
C ASN A 22 -5.69 -0.08 1.31
N ALA A 23 -5.70 -0.09 -0.03
CA ALA A 23 -5.89 -1.30 -0.82
C ALA A 23 -4.78 -2.34 -0.55
N LEU A 24 -3.52 -1.90 -0.47
CA LEU A 24 -2.39 -2.77 -0.15
C LEU A 24 -2.51 -3.36 1.27
N ALA A 25 -2.90 -2.55 2.25
CA ALA A 25 -3.09 -3.00 3.63
C ALA A 25 -4.21 -4.04 3.74
N GLN A 26 -5.35 -3.81 3.07
CA GLN A 26 -6.46 -4.77 3.02
C GLN A 26 -6.04 -6.08 2.35
N SER A 27 -5.33 -6.00 1.21
CA SER A 27 -4.83 -7.18 0.49
C SER A 27 -3.85 -8.01 1.34
N ARG A 28 -2.97 -7.37 2.11
CA ARG A 28 -2.06 -8.06 3.06
C ARG A 28 -2.82 -8.77 4.18
N ARG A 29 -3.83 -8.12 4.76
CA ARG A 29 -4.68 -8.74 5.80
C ARG A 29 -5.42 -9.96 5.25
N ALA A 30 -5.98 -9.85 4.04
CA ALA A 30 -6.63 -10.98 3.36
C ALA A 30 -5.65 -12.14 3.13
N GLU A 31 -4.41 -11.86 2.71
CA GLU A 31 -3.39 -12.91 2.53
C GLU A 31 -3.09 -13.63 3.85
N GLN A 32 -2.97 -12.89 4.96
CA GLN A 32 -2.74 -13.47 6.28
C GLN A 32 -3.89 -14.39 6.70
N GLN A 33 -5.14 -13.97 6.52
CA GLN A 33 -6.33 -14.77 6.81
C GLN A 33 -6.37 -16.05 5.98
N MET A 34 -6.05 -15.97 4.68
CA MET A 34 -6.00 -17.15 3.80
C MET A 34 -4.91 -18.14 4.24
N ARG A 35 -3.74 -17.64 4.65
CA ARG A 35 -2.65 -18.48 5.16
C ARG A 35 -3.02 -19.17 6.47
N GLU A 36 -3.72 -18.47 7.36
CA GLU A 36 -4.21 -19.03 8.62
C GLU A 36 -5.25 -20.12 8.38
N GLN A 37 -6.23 -19.87 7.49
CA GLN A 37 -7.21 -20.87 7.08
C GLN A 37 -6.54 -22.13 6.53
N LEU A 38 -5.53 -21.97 5.66
CA LEU A 38 -4.79 -23.10 5.08
C LEU A 38 -4.06 -23.90 6.16
N ARG A 39 -3.37 -23.20 7.08
CA ARG A 39 -2.69 -23.83 8.21
C ARG A 39 -3.65 -24.64 9.08
N LEU A 40 -4.85 -24.11 9.34
CA LEU A 40 -5.88 -24.82 10.11
C LEU A 40 -6.37 -26.08 9.37
N LEU A 41 -6.57 -26.01 8.06
CA LEU A 41 -6.95 -27.17 7.25
C LEU A 41 -5.87 -28.27 7.27
N ASP A 42 -4.61 -27.89 7.14
CA ASP A 42 -3.49 -28.83 7.21
C ASP A 42 -3.36 -29.47 8.59
N GLN A 43 -3.52 -28.68 9.65
CA GLN A 43 -3.52 -29.20 11.03
C GLN A 43 -4.65 -30.19 11.23
N TYR A 44 -5.86 -29.81 10.82
CA TYR A 44 -7.03 -30.66 10.94
C TYR A 44 -6.87 -31.96 10.14
N GLN A 45 -6.30 -31.91 8.94
CA GLN A 45 -6.01 -33.12 8.14
C GLN A 45 -5.04 -34.06 8.87
N ARG A 46 -3.97 -33.53 9.47
CA ARG A 46 -2.99 -34.33 10.20
C ARG A 46 -3.62 -34.99 11.43
N GLU A 47 -4.36 -34.22 12.23
CA GLU A 47 -5.07 -34.72 13.42
C GLU A 47 -6.08 -35.80 13.02
N TYR A 48 -6.82 -35.57 11.93
CA TYR A 48 -7.79 -36.53 11.41
C TYR A 48 -7.12 -37.84 10.97
N ARG A 49 -5.95 -37.79 10.32
CA ARG A 49 -5.14 -38.96 9.94
C ARG A 49 -4.61 -39.73 11.15
N GLN A 50 -4.16 -39.03 12.18
CA GLN A 50 -3.69 -39.66 13.42
C GLN A 50 -4.82 -40.35 14.19
N ASN A 51 -6.01 -39.75 14.23
CA ASN A 51 -7.19 -40.36 14.85
C ASN A 51 -7.55 -41.68 14.16
N LEU A 52 -7.58 -41.69 12.83
CA LEU A 52 -7.80 -42.91 12.06
C LEU A 52 -6.77 -44.00 12.39
N GLN A 53 -5.49 -43.65 12.39
CA GLN A 53 -4.44 -44.62 12.68
C GLN A 53 -4.63 -45.27 14.06
N ARG A 54 -5.05 -44.50 15.07
CA ARG A 54 -5.37 -45.02 16.39
C ARG A 54 -6.58 -45.96 16.38
N GLU A 55 -7.65 -45.60 15.66
CA GLU A 55 -8.85 -46.44 15.53
C GLU A 55 -8.57 -47.76 14.79
N LEU A 56 -7.69 -47.75 13.79
CA LEU A 56 -7.28 -48.97 13.07
C LEU A 56 -6.44 -49.94 13.92
N ILE A 57 -5.63 -49.42 14.85
CA ILE A 57 -4.77 -50.23 15.74
C ILE A 57 -5.58 -50.83 16.91
N GLY A 58 -6.72 -50.23 17.27
CA GLY A 58 -7.63 -50.71 18.31
C GLY A 58 -8.52 -51.89 17.88
N ASP A 59 -9.81 -51.84 18.23
CA ASP A 59 -10.82 -52.90 18.00
C ASP A 59 -11.17 -53.16 16.51
N GLY A 60 -10.44 -52.54 15.58
CA GLY A 60 -10.68 -52.63 14.14
C GLY A 60 -11.84 -51.75 13.67
N MET A 61 -11.88 -51.48 12.37
CA MET A 61 -12.85 -50.58 11.75
C MET A 61 -13.69 -51.34 10.72
N THR A 62 -15.00 -51.07 10.68
CA THR A 62 -15.88 -51.65 9.66
C THR A 62 -15.52 -51.10 8.27
N PRO A 63 -15.76 -51.85 7.18
CA PRO A 63 -15.51 -51.38 5.82
C PRO A 63 -16.24 -50.07 5.47
N SER A 64 -17.45 -49.87 6.01
CA SER A 64 -18.25 -48.66 5.78
C SER A 64 -17.62 -47.43 6.44
N THR A 65 -17.15 -47.54 7.68
CA THR A 65 -16.47 -46.43 8.37
C THR A 65 -15.17 -46.06 7.67
N LEU A 66 -14.40 -47.04 7.18
CA LEU A 66 -13.19 -46.79 6.41
C LEU A 66 -13.48 -46.08 5.07
N ALA A 67 -14.57 -46.44 4.39
CA ALA A 67 -14.99 -45.79 3.15
C ALA A 67 -15.39 -44.33 3.38
N ASN A 68 -16.21 -44.06 4.40
CA ASN A 68 -16.61 -42.70 4.79
C ASN A 68 -15.39 -41.83 5.11
N TYR A 69 -14.44 -42.39 5.86
CA TYR A 69 -13.20 -41.73 6.21
C TYR A 69 -12.40 -41.29 4.98
N ARG A 70 -12.15 -42.22 4.05
CA ARG A 70 -11.41 -41.93 2.80
C ARG A 70 -12.12 -40.88 1.96
N GLY A 71 -13.46 -40.92 1.91
CA GLY A 71 -14.26 -39.92 1.22
C GLY A 71 -14.08 -38.51 1.80
N PHE A 72 -14.15 -38.38 3.12
CA PHE A 72 -13.92 -37.11 3.78
C PHE A 72 -12.49 -36.59 3.60
N LEU A 73 -11.48 -37.47 3.74
CA LEU A 73 -10.08 -37.09 3.53
C LEU A 73 -9.85 -36.53 2.12
N LYS A 74 -10.42 -37.18 1.10
CA LYS A 74 -10.37 -36.69 -0.28
C LYS A 74 -11.04 -35.32 -0.45
N SER A 75 -12.18 -35.10 0.22
CA SER A 75 -12.84 -33.79 0.21
C SER A 75 -11.97 -32.71 0.85
N LEU A 76 -11.28 -33.05 1.95
CA LEU A 76 -10.39 -32.13 2.67
C LEU A 76 -9.13 -31.80 1.84
N GLU A 77 -8.52 -32.80 1.20
CA GLU A 77 -7.41 -32.62 0.25
C GLU A 77 -7.81 -31.67 -0.88
N GLY A 78 -8.97 -31.90 -1.51
CA GLY A 78 -9.46 -30.99 -2.55
C GLY A 78 -9.77 -29.57 -2.03
N ALA A 79 -10.15 -29.42 -0.76
CA ALA A 79 -10.35 -28.09 -0.16
C ALA A 79 -9.02 -27.35 0.07
N ILE A 80 -7.99 -28.07 0.52
CA ILE A 80 -6.63 -27.55 0.68
C ILE A 80 -6.08 -27.10 -0.68
N GLU A 81 -6.15 -27.93 -1.71
CA GLU A 81 -5.70 -27.59 -3.07
C GLU A 81 -6.38 -26.32 -3.61
N ARG A 82 -7.70 -26.19 -3.40
CA ARG A 82 -8.43 -24.97 -3.78
C ARG A 82 -7.97 -23.74 -3.00
N ALA A 83 -7.72 -23.89 -1.70
CA ALA A 83 -7.24 -22.80 -0.85
C ALA A 83 -5.82 -22.36 -1.26
N GLU A 84 -4.93 -23.30 -1.57
CA GLU A 84 -3.58 -23.02 -2.09
C GLU A 84 -3.62 -22.30 -3.43
N ALA A 85 -4.43 -22.78 -4.38
CA ALA A 85 -4.62 -22.12 -5.67
C ALA A 85 -5.18 -20.69 -5.49
N GLY A 86 -6.14 -20.52 -4.59
CA GLY A 86 -6.67 -19.20 -4.21
C GLY A 86 -5.58 -18.28 -3.66
N LEU A 87 -4.75 -18.78 -2.74
CA LEU A 87 -3.65 -18.02 -2.16
C LEU A 87 -2.60 -17.63 -3.21
N ALA A 88 -2.27 -18.53 -4.14
CA ALA A 88 -1.36 -18.24 -5.25
C ALA A 88 -1.90 -17.11 -6.14
N LYS A 89 -3.19 -17.15 -6.50
CA LYS A 89 -3.86 -16.09 -7.26
C LYS A 89 -3.84 -14.75 -6.50
N HIS A 90 -4.14 -14.79 -5.20
CA HIS A 90 -4.14 -13.60 -4.35
C HIS A 90 -2.75 -12.97 -4.25
N ARG A 91 -1.67 -13.77 -4.17
CA ARG A 91 -0.29 -13.25 -4.17
C ARG A 91 0.05 -12.47 -5.44
N VAL A 92 -0.44 -12.91 -6.60
CA VAL A 92 -0.28 -12.16 -7.85
C VAL A 92 -0.99 -10.81 -7.79
N GLN A 93 -2.21 -10.76 -7.25
CA GLN A 93 -2.96 -9.51 -7.05
C GLN A 93 -2.27 -8.59 -6.04
N LEU A 94 -1.76 -9.14 -4.93
CA LEU A 94 -0.99 -8.39 -3.95
C LEU A 94 0.24 -7.74 -4.59
N GLN A 95 0.95 -8.45 -5.46
CA GLN A 95 2.08 -7.90 -6.19
C GLN A 95 1.66 -6.70 -7.05
N GLN A 96 0.54 -6.80 -7.77
CA GLN A 96 -0.01 -5.70 -8.57
C GLN A 96 -0.38 -4.48 -7.69
N HIS A 97 -0.97 -4.71 -6.52
CA HIS A 97 -1.25 -3.63 -5.56
C HIS A 97 0.04 -2.96 -5.04
N GLN A 98 1.09 -3.75 -4.77
CA GLN A 98 2.38 -3.22 -4.37
C GLN A 98 3.03 -2.38 -5.48
N ASP A 99 2.95 -2.84 -6.73
CA ASP A 99 3.49 -2.15 -7.89
C ASP A 99 2.78 -0.81 -8.11
N ASN A 100 1.44 -0.81 -8.06
CA ASN A 100 0.63 0.41 -8.16
C ASN A 100 0.95 1.39 -7.02
N TRP A 101 1.03 0.92 -5.78
CA TRP A 101 1.41 1.76 -4.64
C TRP A 101 2.78 2.42 -4.83
N ARG A 102 3.79 1.66 -5.30
CA ARG A 102 5.12 2.22 -5.61
C ARG A 102 5.09 3.26 -6.73
N GLN A 103 4.26 3.04 -7.76
CA GLN A 103 4.10 4.02 -8.85
C GLN A 103 3.45 5.32 -8.36
N GLN A 104 2.38 5.23 -7.58
CA GLN A 104 1.73 6.43 -7.01
C GLN A 104 2.67 7.18 -6.08
N TRP A 105 3.40 6.47 -5.23
CA TRP A 105 4.39 7.07 -4.33
C TRP A 105 5.48 7.83 -5.09
N ARG A 106 6.04 7.22 -6.15
CA ARG A 106 7.03 7.89 -7.02
C ARG A 106 6.46 9.15 -7.68
N LYS A 107 5.23 9.10 -8.16
CA LYS A 107 4.55 10.23 -8.80
C LYS A 107 4.36 11.39 -7.83
N VAL A 108 3.85 11.12 -6.64
CA VAL A 108 3.64 12.12 -5.58
C VAL A 108 4.95 12.78 -5.21
N ASN A 109 5.98 12.01 -4.89
CA ASN A 109 7.28 12.57 -4.49
C ASN A 109 7.91 13.44 -5.59
N ALA A 110 7.77 13.06 -6.86
CA ALA A 110 8.25 13.85 -7.97
C ALA A 110 7.53 15.21 -8.04
N LEU A 111 6.21 15.23 -7.83
CA LEU A 111 5.41 16.46 -7.81
C LEU A 111 5.72 17.33 -6.59
N GLU A 112 5.83 16.74 -5.40
CA GLU A 112 6.26 17.43 -4.18
C GLU A 112 7.62 18.10 -4.37
N THR A 113 8.58 17.39 -4.97
CA THR A 113 9.93 17.91 -5.27
C THR A 113 9.87 19.09 -6.24
N LEU A 114 9.07 18.99 -7.32
CA LEU A 114 8.92 20.06 -8.31
C LEU A 114 8.27 21.30 -7.70
N LEU A 115 7.26 21.12 -6.83
CA LEU A 115 6.63 22.24 -6.14
C LEU A 115 7.62 22.92 -5.18
N ALA A 116 8.35 22.16 -4.36
CA ALA A 116 9.33 22.71 -3.43
C ALA A 116 10.33 23.62 -4.15
N ARG A 117 10.81 23.20 -5.33
CA ARG A 117 11.68 24.03 -6.19
C ARG A 117 11.01 25.32 -6.66
N ARG A 118 9.77 25.25 -7.14
CA ARG A 118 9.03 26.45 -7.57
C ARG A 118 8.78 27.43 -6.42
N VAL A 119 8.47 26.95 -5.23
CA VAL A 119 8.27 27.79 -4.04
C VAL A 119 9.56 28.54 -3.71
N GLU A 120 10.70 27.85 -3.75
CA GLU A 120 11.99 28.48 -3.50
C GLU A 120 12.36 29.51 -4.58
N GLU A 121 12.14 29.21 -5.87
CA GLU A 121 12.33 30.16 -6.96
C GLU A 121 11.49 31.43 -6.79
N GLN A 122 10.21 31.28 -6.42
CA GLN A 122 9.33 32.41 -6.16
C GLN A 122 9.80 33.24 -4.95
N ARG A 123 10.26 32.58 -3.89
CA ARG A 123 10.83 33.24 -2.71
C ARG A 123 12.06 34.08 -3.06
N LEU A 124 12.96 33.52 -3.87
CA LEU A 124 14.16 34.21 -4.34
C LEU A 124 13.81 35.42 -5.23
N LEU A 125 12.84 35.28 -6.13
CA LEU A 125 12.37 36.38 -6.99
C LEU A 125 11.73 37.50 -6.17
N ALA A 126 10.89 37.17 -5.19
CA ALA A 126 10.27 38.13 -4.29
C ALA A 126 11.32 38.89 -3.46
N GLY A 127 12.30 38.18 -2.88
CA GLY A 127 13.39 38.80 -2.13
C GLY A 127 14.22 39.77 -2.98
N ARG A 128 14.52 39.41 -4.23
CA ARG A 128 15.20 40.30 -5.18
C ARG A 128 14.38 41.53 -5.56
N ALA A 129 13.05 41.42 -5.61
CA ALA A 129 12.17 42.55 -5.89
C ALA A 129 12.09 43.50 -4.68
N GLU A 130 12.00 42.95 -3.47
CA GLU A 130 11.96 43.72 -2.22
C GLU A 130 13.28 44.46 -1.94
N GLN A 131 14.42 43.81 -2.19
CA GLN A 131 15.73 44.46 -2.08
C GLN A 131 15.84 45.65 -3.04
N ARG A 132 15.48 45.47 -4.32
CA ARG A 132 15.48 46.57 -5.30
C ARG A 132 14.60 47.75 -4.87
N ARG A 133 13.39 47.48 -4.38
CA ARG A 133 12.47 48.52 -3.87
C ARG A 133 13.08 49.28 -2.69
N THR A 134 13.74 48.57 -1.78
CA THR A 134 14.41 49.17 -0.61
C THR A 134 15.57 50.06 -1.04
N ASP A 135 16.40 49.60 -1.99
CA ASP A 135 17.53 50.36 -2.52
C ASP A 135 17.07 51.63 -3.25
N GLU A 136 15.97 51.57 -4.01
CA GLU A 136 15.38 52.74 -4.66
C GLU A 136 14.86 53.78 -3.65
N LEU A 137 14.20 53.33 -2.58
CA LEU A 137 13.72 54.21 -1.51
C LEU A 137 14.88 54.86 -0.77
N ALA A 138 15.91 54.08 -0.41
CA ALA A 138 17.12 54.60 0.23
C ALA A 138 17.89 55.58 -0.67
N GLY A 139 17.97 55.30 -1.97
CA GLY A 139 18.56 56.19 -2.97
C GLY A 139 17.81 57.52 -3.10
N ARG A 140 16.47 57.48 -3.14
CA ARG A 140 15.63 58.69 -3.18
C ARG A 140 15.75 59.53 -1.89
N ALA A 141 15.75 58.89 -0.72
CA ALA A 141 15.92 59.59 0.55
C ALA A 141 17.30 60.27 0.68
N ARG A 142 18.36 59.62 0.19
CA ARG A 142 19.69 60.25 0.10
C ARG A 142 19.70 61.44 -0.85
N SER A 143 19.12 61.28 -2.04
CA SER A 143 19.10 62.34 -3.04
C SER A 143 18.22 63.55 -2.64
N SER A 144 17.24 63.39 -1.74
CA SER A 144 16.45 64.52 -1.22
C SER A 144 17.15 65.27 -0.08
N ILE A 145 18.10 64.63 0.62
CA ILE A 145 18.91 65.28 1.67
C ILE A 145 20.00 66.18 1.04
N ASP A 146 20.54 65.80 -0.13
CA ASP A 146 21.57 66.58 -0.84
C ASP A 146 21.04 67.82 -1.59
N ILE A 147 19.72 68.00 -1.75
CA ILE A 147 19.12 69.16 -2.46
C ILE A 147 18.62 70.23 -1.47
N GLY A 148 18.79 70.01 -0.16
CA GLY A 148 18.43 70.97 0.89
C GLY A 148 19.65 71.62 1.56
N PHE A 149 20.32 72.54 0.87
CA PHE A 149 21.20 73.57 1.45
C PHE A 149 21.08 74.87 0.65
#